data_AF-A0A1K1SMA2-F1
#
_entry.id   AF-A0A1K1SMA2-F1
#
_cell.length_a   1.000
_cell.length_b   1.000
_cell.length_c   1.000
_cell.angle_alpha   90.00
_cell.angle_beta   90.00
_cell.angle_gamma   90.00
#
_symmetry.space_group_name_H-M   'P 1'
#
loop_
_entity.id
_entity.type
_entity.pdbx_description
1 polymer ?
#
loop_
_entity_poly.entity_id
_entity_poly.type
_entity_poly.pdbx_seq_one_letter_code
_entity_poly.pdbx_strand_id
1 'polypeptide(L)'
;MKTALTRLTGVEHPVVQTGMGWVAGPRLVSATAEAGGLGILASATMTFGELEAAIAEVKQRTAKPFGVNLRADAGDAGDRVDLLIREGVKVASFALAPRKEMIAKLRDHGVVVIPSVGAARHAEKVAAWGADAVIVQGGEGGGHTGGVATTLLLPSVLDAVGIPVVAAGGFFDGRGLAAALAYGAAGVAMGTRFLLSKESTVPADVKRLYLEQGLTGTVVTRRVDGLPHRVLRTDLVEKLERTGRVRGLAQAARNALRFRNITGLSPVAMVKEGLAMKHGNALTWSQVVMAANTPMLLRAGLVDGRTDAGVLASGQVVGMIHDLPTVAEIVAGTVAEAGEILRRLGRETGG
;
A
#
# COMPACT_ATOMS: atom_id res chain seq x y z
N MET A 1 15.43 16.87 6.99
CA MET A 1 15.50 15.88 8.09
C MET A 1 16.12 14.59 7.54
N LYS A 2 17.19 14.04 8.15
CA LYS A 2 17.88 12.83 7.66
C LYS A 2 17.71 11.67 8.64
N THR A 3 17.19 10.55 8.17
CA THR A 3 16.94 9.31 8.94
C THR A 3 17.63 8.11 8.27
N ALA A 4 17.58 6.94 8.91
CA ALA A 4 18.07 5.70 8.31
C ALA A 4 17.40 5.39 6.96
N LEU A 5 16.09 5.67 6.82
CA LEU A 5 15.37 5.52 5.55
C LEU A 5 15.96 6.40 4.45
N THR A 6 16.16 7.69 4.73
CA THR A 6 16.71 8.63 3.73
C THR A 6 18.12 8.25 3.28
N ARG A 7 18.95 7.71 4.19
CA ARG A 7 20.30 7.22 3.86
C ARG A 7 20.26 5.95 3.03
N LEU A 8 19.34 5.05 3.36
CA LEU A 8 19.20 3.77 2.68
C LEU A 8 18.71 3.93 1.23
N THR A 9 17.69 4.76 1.01
CA THR A 9 17.04 4.90 -0.30
C THR A 9 17.56 6.06 -1.13
N GLY A 10 18.26 7.02 -0.51
CA GLY A 10 18.76 8.22 -1.18
C GLY A 10 17.75 9.36 -1.32
N VAL A 11 16.54 9.22 -0.74
CA VAL A 11 15.52 10.29 -0.76
C VAL A 11 15.87 11.42 0.23
N GLU A 12 15.23 12.58 0.06
CA GLU A 12 15.50 13.77 0.87
C GLU A 12 14.76 13.76 2.21
N HIS A 13 13.56 13.16 2.22
CA HIS A 13 12.61 13.23 3.32
C HIS A 13 12.09 11.85 3.74
N PRO A 14 11.89 11.59 5.04
CA PRO A 14 11.45 10.29 5.55
C PRO A 14 9.93 10.07 5.39
N VAL A 15 9.42 10.38 4.20
CA VAL A 15 8.00 10.33 3.84
C VAL A 15 7.84 9.43 2.62
N VAL A 16 6.99 8.42 2.74
CA VAL A 16 6.76 7.41 1.70
C VAL A 16 5.31 7.50 1.21
N GLN A 17 5.12 7.60 -0.11
CA GLN A 17 3.85 7.28 -0.76
C GLN A 17 3.80 5.78 -0.98
N THR A 18 2.87 5.08 -0.31
CA THR A 18 2.80 3.61 -0.38
C THR A 18 2.24 3.12 -1.70
N GLY A 19 2.68 1.95 -2.18
CA GLY A 19 2.07 1.28 -3.33
C GLY A 19 0.57 1.04 -3.10
N MET A 20 -0.26 1.67 -3.92
CA MET A 20 -1.71 1.53 -3.91
C MET A 20 -2.17 1.13 -5.31
N GLY A 21 -2.69 -0.08 -5.48
CA GLY A 21 -3.19 -0.56 -6.78
C GLY A 21 -4.18 0.42 -7.39
N TRP A 22 -4.05 0.68 -8.70
CA TRP A 22 -4.84 1.66 -9.47
C TRP A 22 -4.71 3.15 -9.07
N VAL A 23 -4.01 3.48 -7.99
CA VAL A 23 -3.82 4.87 -7.51
C VAL A 23 -2.38 5.33 -7.70
N ALA A 24 -1.42 4.49 -7.30
CA ALA A 24 0.00 4.77 -7.35
C ALA A 24 0.60 4.47 -8.73
N GLY A 25 0.17 5.27 -9.71
CA GLY A 25 0.72 5.27 -11.08
C GLY A 25 1.87 6.27 -11.27
N PRO A 26 2.44 6.34 -12.49
CA PRO A 26 3.65 7.13 -12.77
C PRO A 26 3.58 8.58 -12.33
N ARG A 27 2.45 9.27 -12.57
CA ARG A 27 2.24 10.68 -12.19
C ARG A 27 2.39 10.93 -10.68
N LEU A 28 1.78 10.08 -9.84
CA LEU A 28 1.84 10.25 -8.39
C LEU A 28 3.23 9.92 -7.84
N VAL A 29 3.84 8.87 -8.39
CA VAL A 29 5.17 8.39 -7.99
C VAL A 29 6.23 9.43 -8.33
N SER A 30 6.23 9.94 -9.57
CA SER A 30 7.21 10.95 -9.99
C SER A 30 7.05 12.25 -9.21
N ALA A 31 5.81 12.69 -8.93
CA ALA A 31 5.57 13.86 -8.10
C ALA A 31 6.09 13.67 -6.66
N THR A 32 5.94 12.47 -6.10
CA THR A 32 6.47 12.14 -4.77
C THR A 32 7.99 12.17 -4.75
N ALA A 33 8.62 11.57 -5.76
CA ALA A 33 10.07 11.59 -5.91
C ALA A 33 10.59 13.03 -6.04
N GLU A 34 9.98 13.86 -6.91
CA GLU A 34 10.33 15.27 -7.09
C GLU A 34 10.19 16.09 -5.80
N ALA A 35 9.15 15.83 -5.00
CA ALA A 35 8.97 16.43 -3.69
C ALA A 35 9.97 15.94 -2.62
N GLY A 36 10.90 15.05 -2.96
CA GLY A 36 11.95 14.55 -2.08
C GLY A 36 11.54 13.37 -1.21
N GLY A 37 10.31 12.85 -1.36
CA GLY A 37 9.84 11.64 -0.70
C GLY A 37 10.14 10.36 -1.51
N LEU A 38 9.80 9.21 -0.96
CA LEU A 38 9.86 7.93 -1.69
C LEU A 38 8.50 7.62 -2.32
N GLY A 39 8.39 7.78 -3.64
CA GLY A 39 7.25 7.29 -4.41
C GLY A 39 7.37 5.78 -4.67
N ILE A 40 6.28 5.03 -4.49
CA ILE A 40 6.25 3.57 -4.78
C ILE A 40 5.14 3.27 -5.79
N LEU A 41 5.54 2.87 -6.99
CA LEU A 41 4.65 2.44 -8.07
C LEU A 41 3.98 1.11 -7.71
N ALA A 42 2.66 1.01 -7.86
CA ALA A 42 1.94 -0.23 -7.58
C ALA A 42 1.83 -1.10 -8.83
N SER A 43 2.61 -2.19 -8.90
CA SER A 43 2.59 -3.08 -10.06
C SER A 43 1.58 -4.22 -9.96
N ALA A 44 0.94 -4.41 -8.80
CA ALA A 44 0.10 -5.57 -8.51
C ALA A 44 -1.08 -5.73 -9.48
N THR A 45 -1.51 -4.63 -10.11
CA THR A 45 -2.65 -4.57 -11.04
C THR A 45 -2.21 -4.46 -12.51
N MET A 46 -0.91 -4.50 -12.77
CA MET A 46 -0.32 -4.33 -14.10
C MET A 46 0.14 -5.68 -14.65
N THR A 47 -0.07 -5.90 -15.95
CA THR A 47 0.69 -6.88 -16.73
C THR A 47 2.19 -6.55 -16.72
N PHE A 48 3.02 -7.49 -17.16
CA PHE A 48 4.46 -7.24 -17.25
C PHE A 48 4.80 -6.06 -18.18
N GLY A 49 4.17 -5.98 -19.36
CA GLY A 49 4.39 -4.89 -20.31
C GLY A 49 3.89 -3.54 -19.80
N GLU A 50 2.75 -3.50 -19.09
CA GLU A 50 2.28 -2.28 -18.44
C GLU A 50 3.23 -1.82 -17.33
N LEU A 51 3.83 -2.74 -16.56
CA LEU A 51 4.83 -2.40 -15.57
C LEU A 51 6.08 -1.80 -16.22
N GLU A 52 6.58 -2.40 -17.30
CA GLU A 52 7.74 -1.88 -18.04
C GLU A 52 7.47 -0.46 -18.57
N ALA A 53 6.31 -0.24 -19.19
CA ALA A 53 5.89 1.07 -19.67
C ALA A 53 5.76 2.09 -18.53
N ALA A 54 5.18 1.69 -17.39
CA ALA A 54 5.00 2.56 -16.23
C ALA A 54 6.35 2.95 -15.59
N ILE A 55 7.31 2.03 -15.51
CA ILE A 55 8.68 2.31 -15.06
C ILE A 55 9.36 3.31 -16.00
N ALA A 56 9.25 3.10 -17.31
CA ALA A 56 9.79 4.01 -18.31
C ALA A 56 9.18 5.41 -18.18
N GLU A 57 7.86 5.52 -17.97
CA GLU A 57 7.19 6.79 -17.77
C GLU A 57 7.66 7.51 -16.50
N VAL A 58 7.85 6.81 -15.38
CA VAL A 58 8.41 7.42 -14.16
C VAL A 58 9.81 7.99 -14.45
N LYS A 59 10.68 7.22 -15.12
CA LYS A 59 12.05 7.64 -15.47
C LYS A 59 12.09 8.81 -16.46
N GLN A 60 11.07 8.98 -17.30
CA GLN A 60 10.92 10.15 -18.16
C GLN A 60 10.52 11.41 -17.39
N ARG A 61 9.82 11.26 -16.26
CA ARG A 61 9.30 12.36 -15.44
C ARG A 61 10.27 12.81 -14.34
N THR A 62 11.14 11.94 -13.87
CA THR A 62 12.07 12.24 -12.77
C THR A 62 13.34 11.39 -12.86
N ALA A 63 14.47 11.99 -12.44
CA ALA A 63 15.73 11.28 -12.22
C ALA A 63 15.92 10.85 -10.75
N LYS A 64 15.00 11.24 -9.85
CA LYS A 64 15.09 10.95 -8.42
C LYS A 64 14.70 9.49 -8.12
N PRO A 65 15.23 8.88 -7.05
CA PRO A 65 14.95 7.49 -6.73
C PRO A 65 13.47 7.24 -6.42
N PHE A 66 12.96 6.12 -6.93
CA PHE A 66 11.61 5.64 -6.65
C PHE A 66 11.62 4.12 -6.42
N GLY A 67 10.50 3.59 -5.92
CA GLY A 67 10.29 2.17 -5.72
C GLY A 67 9.17 1.58 -6.55
N VAL A 68 9.14 0.26 -6.62
CA VAL A 68 8.05 -0.51 -7.20
C VAL A 68 7.57 -1.55 -6.18
N ASN A 69 6.27 -1.62 -5.95
CA ASN A 69 5.63 -2.63 -5.11
C ASN A 69 5.22 -3.84 -5.94
N LEU A 70 5.76 -5.00 -5.58
CA LEU A 70 5.53 -6.29 -6.20
C LEU A 70 4.65 -7.17 -5.31
N ARG A 71 3.93 -8.09 -5.94
CA ARG A 71 3.31 -9.23 -5.26
C ARG A 71 4.28 -10.39 -5.22
N ALA A 72 4.63 -10.85 -4.02
CA ALA A 72 5.55 -11.98 -3.84
C ALA A 72 5.00 -13.30 -4.39
N ASP A 73 3.67 -13.42 -4.48
CA ASP A 73 2.94 -14.61 -4.91
C ASP A 73 2.55 -14.59 -6.41
N ALA A 74 2.93 -13.55 -7.15
CA ALA A 74 2.67 -13.48 -8.58
C ALA A 74 3.51 -14.52 -9.34
N GLY A 75 2.90 -15.20 -10.32
CA GLY A 75 3.59 -16.23 -11.11
C GLY A 75 4.80 -15.72 -11.88
N ASP A 76 4.78 -14.44 -12.26
CA ASP A 76 5.84 -13.71 -12.96
C ASP A 76 6.74 -12.87 -12.02
N ALA A 77 6.69 -13.11 -10.70
CA ALA A 77 7.42 -12.28 -9.73
C ALA A 77 8.95 -12.32 -9.93
N GLY A 78 9.48 -13.44 -10.43
CA GLY A 78 10.90 -13.55 -10.81
C GLY A 78 11.28 -12.62 -11.96
N ASP A 79 10.48 -12.61 -13.03
CA ASP A 79 10.69 -11.75 -14.19
C ASP A 79 10.57 -10.27 -13.82
N ARG A 80 9.62 -9.93 -12.93
CA ARG A 80 9.48 -8.56 -12.41
C ARG A 80 10.70 -8.12 -11.61
N VAL A 81 11.31 -9.02 -10.82
CA VAL A 81 12.58 -8.75 -10.13
C VAL A 81 13.68 -8.45 -11.14
N ASP A 82 13.78 -9.24 -12.21
CA ASP A 82 14.75 -9.01 -13.29
C ASP A 82 14.54 -7.67 -14.00
N LEU A 83 13.28 -7.30 -14.24
CA LEU A 83 12.93 -6.00 -14.79
C LEU A 83 13.38 -4.85 -13.88
N LEU A 84 13.11 -4.92 -12.57
CA LEU A 84 13.52 -3.90 -11.60
C LEU A 84 15.04 -3.70 -11.60
N ILE A 85 15.79 -4.81 -11.64
CA ILE A 85 17.26 -4.80 -11.71
C ILE A 85 17.73 -4.15 -13.02
N ARG A 86 17.20 -4.62 -14.17
CA ARG A 86 17.54 -4.09 -15.50
C ARG A 86 17.28 -2.59 -15.60
N GLU A 87 16.16 -2.13 -15.06
CA GLU A 87 15.75 -0.73 -15.13
C GLU A 87 16.41 0.16 -14.07
N GLY A 88 17.20 -0.40 -13.16
CA GLY A 88 17.86 0.35 -12.09
C GLY A 88 16.88 0.95 -11.07
N VAL A 89 15.76 0.27 -10.80
CA VAL A 89 14.78 0.71 -9.79
C VAL A 89 15.45 0.67 -8.41
N LYS A 90 15.34 1.76 -7.64
CA LYS A 90 16.07 1.89 -6.38
C LYS A 90 15.51 1.01 -5.26
N VAL A 91 14.19 0.88 -5.18
CA VAL A 91 13.50 0.16 -4.09
C VAL A 91 12.55 -0.89 -4.66
N ALA A 92 12.70 -2.14 -4.20
CA ALA A 92 11.70 -3.19 -4.37
C ALA A 92 10.89 -3.32 -3.07
N SER A 93 9.61 -2.93 -3.13
CA SER A 93 8.66 -3.16 -2.03
C SER A 93 7.83 -4.42 -2.32
N PHE A 94 7.37 -5.11 -1.28
CA PHE A 94 6.57 -6.33 -1.44
C PHE A 94 5.29 -6.29 -0.63
N ALA A 95 4.17 -6.55 -1.30
CA ALA A 95 2.96 -7.04 -0.67
C ALA A 95 3.15 -8.54 -0.41
N LEU A 96 3.10 -8.94 0.87
CA LEU A 96 3.50 -10.26 1.40
C LEU A 96 5.02 -10.48 1.45
N ALA A 97 5.44 -11.47 2.24
CA ALA A 97 6.86 -11.79 2.39
C ALA A 97 7.42 -12.40 1.09
N PRO A 98 8.45 -11.80 0.48
CA PRO A 98 9.14 -12.38 -0.67
C PRO A 98 9.91 -13.65 -0.29
N ARG A 99 10.26 -14.47 -1.27
CA ARG A 99 11.15 -15.61 -1.06
C ARG A 99 12.57 -15.12 -0.76
N LYS A 100 13.32 -15.85 0.06
CA LYS A 100 14.69 -15.50 0.46
C LYS A 100 15.60 -15.26 -0.75
N GLU A 101 15.44 -16.07 -1.79
CA GLU A 101 16.25 -16.00 -3.02
C GLU A 101 15.97 -14.72 -3.81
N MET A 102 14.74 -14.20 -3.76
CA MET A 102 14.38 -12.93 -4.42
C MET A 102 15.01 -11.75 -3.68
N ILE A 103 15.03 -11.78 -2.35
CA ILE A 103 15.70 -10.75 -1.53
C ILE A 103 17.20 -10.74 -1.85
N ALA A 104 17.84 -11.91 -1.85
CA ALA A 104 19.26 -12.03 -2.17
C ALA A 104 19.56 -11.46 -3.57
N LYS A 105 18.83 -11.91 -4.59
CA LYS A 105 19.03 -11.46 -5.98
C LYS A 105 18.92 -9.94 -6.14
N LEU A 106 17.91 -9.31 -5.53
CA LEU A 106 17.73 -7.85 -5.58
C LEU A 106 18.89 -7.11 -4.91
N ARG A 107 19.32 -7.58 -3.74
CA ARG A 107 20.40 -6.96 -2.96
C ARG A 107 21.76 -7.10 -3.62
N ASP A 108 22.04 -8.24 -4.22
CA ASP A 108 23.29 -8.48 -4.97
C ASP A 108 23.44 -7.49 -6.14
N HIS A 109 22.33 -6.88 -6.59
CA HIS A 109 22.28 -5.86 -7.64
C HIS A 109 22.01 -4.44 -7.10
N GLY A 110 22.15 -4.22 -5.78
CA GLY A 110 22.04 -2.90 -5.16
C GLY A 110 20.61 -2.34 -5.04
N VAL A 111 19.58 -3.16 -5.27
CA VAL A 111 18.17 -2.78 -5.07
C VAL A 111 17.82 -2.94 -3.59
N VAL A 112 17.27 -1.88 -2.99
CA VAL A 112 16.86 -1.89 -1.58
C VAL A 112 15.54 -2.64 -1.43
N VAL A 113 15.49 -3.63 -0.54
CA VAL A 113 14.31 -4.50 -0.36
C VAL A 113 13.52 -4.10 0.89
N ILE A 114 12.27 -3.66 0.70
CA ILE A 114 11.39 -3.15 1.77
C ILE A 114 10.02 -3.85 1.74
N PRO A 115 9.88 -5.05 2.30
CA PRO A 115 8.60 -5.74 2.43
C PRO A 115 7.67 -5.05 3.44
N SER A 116 6.36 -5.14 3.18
CA SER A 116 5.33 -4.72 4.12
C SER A 116 4.98 -5.86 5.09
N VAL A 117 4.88 -5.54 6.38
CA VAL A 117 4.61 -6.50 7.46
C VAL A 117 3.51 -5.98 8.40
N GLY A 118 2.78 -6.92 9.02
CA GLY A 118 1.71 -6.63 9.98
C GLY A 118 1.89 -7.32 11.34
N ALA A 119 3.09 -7.85 11.63
CA ALA A 119 3.43 -8.50 12.90
C ALA A 119 4.96 -8.55 13.09
N ALA A 120 5.42 -8.49 14.35
CA ALA A 120 6.84 -8.61 14.73
C ALA A 120 7.52 -9.86 14.13
N ARG A 121 6.90 -11.04 14.27
CA ARG A 121 7.39 -12.29 13.67
C ARG A 121 7.61 -12.24 12.16
N HIS A 122 6.84 -11.41 11.43
CA HIS A 122 7.01 -11.26 9.99
C HIS A 122 8.22 -10.37 9.68
N ALA A 123 8.45 -9.34 10.50
CA ALA A 123 9.63 -8.48 10.42
C ALA A 123 10.91 -9.27 10.71
N GLU A 124 10.94 -10.04 11.80
CA GLU A 124 12.07 -10.92 12.15
C GLU A 124 12.43 -11.86 11.00
N LYS A 125 11.41 -12.50 10.41
CA LYS A 125 11.59 -13.44 9.31
C LYS A 125 12.23 -12.80 8.09
N VAL A 126 11.72 -11.65 7.62
CA VAL A 126 12.27 -10.98 6.43
C VAL A 126 13.62 -10.31 6.71
N ALA A 127 13.84 -9.82 7.94
CA ALA A 127 15.14 -9.31 8.38
C ALA A 127 16.20 -10.42 8.38
N ALA A 128 15.88 -11.61 8.92
CA ALA A 128 16.75 -12.78 8.89
C ALA A 128 17.05 -13.29 7.46
N TRP A 129 16.19 -12.96 6.50
CA TRP A 129 16.40 -13.24 5.08
C TRP A 129 17.17 -12.11 4.35
N GLY A 130 17.48 -11.02 5.05
CA GLY A 130 18.31 -9.93 4.55
C GLY A 130 17.54 -8.73 4.02
N ALA A 131 16.24 -8.56 4.31
CA ALA A 131 15.53 -7.32 3.95
C ALA A 131 16.24 -6.09 4.56
N ASP A 132 16.33 -5.00 3.79
CA ASP A 132 17.11 -3.81 4.20
C ASP A 132 16.30 -2.87 5.10
N ALA A 133 14.97 -2.92 5.03
CA ALA A 133 14.04 -2.21 5.91
C ALA A 133 12.67 -2.90 5.87
N VAL A 134 11.73 -2.49 6.72
CA VAL A 134 10.33 -2.94 6.66
C VAL A 134 9.35 -1.78 6.72
N ILE A 135 8.22 -1.90 6.03
CA ILE A 135 7.05 -1.02 6.26
C ILE A 135 6.08 -1.78 7.19
N VAL A 136 5.80 -1.22 8.36
CA VAL A 136 4.90 -1.82 9.35
C VAL A 136 3.56 -1.13 9.31
N GLN A 137 2.51 -1.84 8.92
CA GLN A 137 1.16 -1.28 8.83
C GLN A 137 0.28 -1.72 10.00
N GLY A 138 -0.16 -0.77 10.82
CA GLY A 138 -1.19 -0.99 11.83
C GLY A 138 -2.61 -1.12 11.25
N GLY A 139 -3.52 -1.60 12.08
CA GLY A 139 -4.91 -1.92 11.74
C GLY A 139 -5.73 -0.73 11.24
N GLU A 140 -5.29 0.49 11.51
CA GLU A 140 -5.87 1.77 11.07
C GLU A 140 -5.65 2.01 9.57
N GLY A 141 -4.65 1.36 8.97
CA GLY A 141 -4.32 1.48 7.54
C GLY A 141 -5.41 0.92 6.63
N GLY A 142 -5.50 1.48 5.41
CA GLY A 142 -6.45 1.05 4.38
C GLY A 142 -5.99 -0.20 3.64
N GLY A 143 -6.90 -0.82 2.89
CA GLY A 143 -6.58 -2.03 2.14
C GLY A 143 -6.52 -3.27 3.03
N HIS A 144 -5.77 -4.28 2.61
CA HIS A 144 -5.51 -5.46 3.43
C HIS A 144 -4.76 -5.05 4.70
N THR A 145 -5.32 -5.39 5.87
CA THR A 145 -4.77 -4.90 7.14
C THR A 145 -4.90 -5.91 8.29
N GLY A 146 -4.02 -5.79 9.27
CA GLY A 146 -4.09 -6.55 10.52
C GLY A 146 -5.13 -5.99 11.50
N GLY A 147 -5.24 -6.61 12.67
CA GLY A 147 -6.12 -6.14 13.75
C GLY A 147 -5.42 -5.31 14.84
N VAL A 148 -4.08 -5.21 14.80
CA VAL A 148 -3.29 -4.56 15.86
C VAL A 148 -3.08 -3.09 15.51
N ALA A 149 -3.41 -2.19 16.45
CA ALA A 149 -3.20 -0.75 16.30
C ALA A 149 -1.73 -0.40 16.12
N THR A 150 -1.42 0.63 15.34
CA THR A 150 -0.04 1.11 15.10
C THR A 150 0.70 1.40 16.41
N THR A 151 0.03 1.98 17.41
CA THR A 151 0.63 2.32 18.71
C THR A 151 1.14 1.10 19.50
N LEU A 152 0.62 -0.09 19.21
CA LEU A 152 1.08 -1.35 19.81
C LEU A 152 2.00 -2.11 18.85
N LEU A 153 1.66 -2.13 17.56
CA LEU A 153 2.40 -2.88 16.55
C LEU A 153 3.79 -2.28 16.31
N LEU A 154 3.90 -0.96 16.18
CA LEU A 154 5.15 -0.28 15.86
C LEU A 154 6.26 -0.57 16.88
N PRO A 155 6.09 -0.31 18.21
CA PRO A 155 7.13 -0.62 19.19
C PRO A 155 7.45 -2.12 19.21
N SER A 156 6.46 -3.00 19.09
CA SER A 156 6.71 -4.46 19.07
C SER A 156 7.59 -4.91 17.90
N VAL A 157 7.53 -4.22 16.74
CA VAL A 157 8.41 -4.53 15.61
C VAL A 157 9.78 -3.90 15.80
N LEU A 158 9.84 -2.66 16.31
CA LEU A 158 11.11 -1.97 16.60
C LEU A 158 11.97 -2.77 17.59
N ASP A 159 11.37 -3.37 18.61
CA ASP A 159 12.08 -4.21 19.58
C ASP A 159 12.57 -5.54 18.96
N ALA A 160 11.91 -6.01 17.90
CA ALA A 160 12.17 -7.31 17.29
C ALA A 160 13.25 -7.27 16.19
N VAL A 161 13.54 -6.11 15.59
CA VAL A 161 14.49 -6.01 14.46
C VAL A 161 15.44 -4.82 14.57
N GLY A 162 16.68 -5.01 14.14
CA GLY A 162 17.68 -3.93 14.04
C GLY A 162 17.68 -3.15 12.72
N ILE A 163 16.89 -3.58 11.73
CA ILE A 163 16.78 -2.88 10.43
C ILE A 163 15.81 -1.69 10.54
N PRO A 164 15.95 -0.64 9.69
CA PRO A 164 15.02 0.48 9.67
C PRO A 164 13.56 0.06 9.51
N VAL A 165 12.70 0.65 10.35
CA VAL A 165 11.24 0.43 10.32
C VAL A 165 10.54 1.70 9.86
N VAL A 166 9.70 1.61 8.83
CA VAL A 166 8.85 2.71 8.35
C VAL A 166 7.43 2.48 8.87
N ALA A 167 6.89 3.43 9.61
CA ALA A 167 5.58 3.30 10.23
C ALA A 167 4.45 3.62 9.23
N ALA A 168 3.42 2.78 9.17
CA ALA A 168 2.27 2.95 8.28
C ALA A 168 0.95 2.65 9.02
N GLY A 169 -0.14 3.23 8.52
CA GLY A 169 -1.45 3.15 9.16
C GLY A 169 -1.63 4.19 10.27
N GLY A 170 -2.57 5.12 10.08
CA GLY A 170 -2.81 6.22 11.03
C GLY A 170 -2.03 7.52 10.76
N PHE A 171 -1.06 7.53 9.84
CA PHE A 171 -0.24 8.70 9.52
C PHE A 171 -0.76 9.47 8.31
N PHE A 172 -0.86 10.80 8.42
CA PHE A 172 -1.31 11.69 7.34
C PHE A 172 -0.69 13.10 7.35
N ASP A 173 0.09 13.47 8.38
CA ASP A 173 0.64 14.80 8.59
C ASP A 173 1.97 14.79 9.39
N GLY A 174 2.49 15.97 9.75
CA GLY A 174 3.75 16.12 10.47
C GLY A 174 3.69 15.72 11.95
N ARG A 175 2.51 15.81 12.59
CA ARG A 175 2.29 15.23 13.93
C ARG A 175 2.54 13.73 13.91
N GLY A 176 2.00 13.05 12.90
CA GLY A 176 2.22 11.64 12.65
C GLY A 176 3.69 11.29 12.43
N LEU A 177 4.40 12.06 11.60
CA LEU A 177 5.83 11.87 11.37
C LEU A 177 6.65 12.06 12.66
N ALA A 178 6.41 13.14 13.42
CA ALA A 178 7.08 13.39 14.69
C ALA A 178 6.86 12.24 15.69
N ALA A 179 5.62 11.75 15.82
CA ALA A 179 5.29 10.62 16.68
C ALA A 179 6.02 9.35 16.25
N ALA A 180 6.01 9.01 14.96
CA ALA A 180 6.71 7.83 14.44
C ALA A 180 8.22 7.88 14.73
N LEU A 181 8.85 9.04 14.53
CA LEU A 181 10.27 9.23 14.84
C LEU A 181 10.54 9.10 16.35
N ALA A 182 9.63 9.61 17.20
CA ALA A 182 9.73 9.46 18.66
C ALA A 182 9.61 7.99 19.11
N TYR A 183 8.81 7.16 18.43
CA TYR A 183 8.81 5.72 18.64
C TYR A 183 10.14 5.05 18.27
N GLY A 184 10.93 5.65 17.37
CA GLY A 184 12.16 5.07 16.82
C GLY A 184 12.05 4.62 15.35
N ALA A 185 10.92 4.90 14.69
CA ALA A 185 10.78 4.62 13.26
C ALA A 185 11.73 5.49 12.42
N ALA A 186 12.07 5.02 11.23
CA ALA A 186 12.91 5.73 10.27
C ALA A 186 12.11 6.71 9.38
N GLY A 187 10.79 6.71 9.46
CA GLY A 187 9.89 7.55 8.68
C GLY A 187 8.45 7.06 8.71
N VAL A 188 7.59 7.69 7.91
CA VAL A 188 6.19 7.30 7.76
C VAL A 188 5.85 6.96 6.32
N ALA A 189 4.94 6.00 6.14
CA ALA A 189 4.33 5.69 4.87
C ALA A 189 2.83 5.99 4.91
N MET A 190 2.37 6.74 3.91
CA MET A 190 1.00 7.27 3.86
C MET A 190 0.33 6.84 2.55
N GLY A 191 -0.82 6.18 2.68
CA GLY A 191 -1.65 5.79 1.53
C GLY A 191 -2.75 6.82 1.27
N THR A 192 -3.78 6.83 2.12
CA THR A 192 -4.95 7.72 2.00
C THR A 192 -4.59 9.19 1.79
N ARG A 193 -3.57 9.72 2.49
CA ARG A 193 -3.12 11.12 2.33
C ARG A 193 -2.65 11.42 0.89
N PHE A 194 -1.88 10.52 0.28
CA PHE A 194 -1.39 10.66 -1.10
C PHE A 194 -2.44 10.32 -2.15
N LEU A 195 -3.42 9.46 -1.82
CA LEU A 195 -4.61 9.27 -2.66
C LEU A 195 -5.37 10.59 -2.82
N LEU A 196 -5.49 11.35 -1.72
CA LEU A 196 -6.15 12.66 -1.63
C LEU A 196 -5.19 13.81 -1.95
N SER A 197 -4.47 13.70 -3.07
CA SER A 197 -3.62 14.74 -3.65
C SER A 197 -4.10 15.16 -5.04
N LYS A 198 -3.57 16.27 -5.57
CA LYS A 198 -3.88 16.74 -6.94
C LYS A 198 -3.32 15.81 -8.03
N GLU A 199 -2.23 15.10 -7.75
CA GLU A 199 -1.49 14.27 -8.70
C GLU A 199 -2.06 12.85 -8.80
N SER A 200 -2.80 12.40 -7.79
CA SER A 200 -3.57 11.16 -7.84
C SER A 200 -4.59 11.20 -9.00
N THR A 201 -4.66 10.12 -9.77
CA THR A 201 -5.56 10.00 -10.92
C THR A 201 -6.97 9.53 -10.54
N VAL A 202 -7.23 9.30 -9.25
CA VAL A 202 -8.57 8.95 -8.77
C VAL A 202 -9.57 10.05 -9.13
N PRO A 203 -10.74 9.73 -9.72
CA PRO A 203 -11.73 10.71 -10.12
C PRO A 203 -12.12 11.68 -9.00
N ALA A 204 -12.40 12.94 -9.36
CA ALA A 204 -12.62 14.02 -8.39
C ALA A 204 -13.87 13.82 -7.52
N ASP A 205 -14.93 13.26 -8.09
CA ASP A 205 -16.13 12.81 -7.39
C ASP A 205 -15.83 11.70 -6.38
N VAL A 206 -14.99 10.72 -6.75
CA VAL A 206 -14.53 9.69 -5.81
C VAL A 206 -13.73 10.31 -4.67
N LYS A 207 -12.79 11.23 -4.94
CA LYS A 207 -12.04 11.93 -3.88
C LYS A 207 -12.94 12.73 -2.95
N ARG A 208 -14.01 13.36 -3.47
CA ARG A 208 -14.99 14.09 -2.65
C ARG A 208 -15.68 13.18 -1.65
N LEU A 209 -16.07 11.97 -2.07
CA LEU A 209 -16.68 10.97 -1.18
C LEU A 209 -15.75 10.59 -0.02
N TYR A 210 -14.43 10.58 -0.22
CA TYR A 210 -13.46 10.37 0.86
C TYR A 210 -13.47 11.56 1.84
N LEU A 211 -13.46 12.80 1.35
CA LEU A 211 -13.44 14.00 2.19
C LEU A 211 -14.71 14.18 3.03
N GLU A 212 -15.81 13.57 2.63
CA GLU A 212 -17.08 13.56 3.37
C GLU A 212 -17.10 12.56 4.54
N GLN A 213 -16.10 11.69 4.66
CA GLN A 213 -16.06 10.67 5.72
C GLN A 213 -15.58 11.23 7.05
N GLY A 214 -16.17 10.74 8.15
CA GLY A 214 -15.64 10.92 9.50
C GLY A 214 -14.72 9.78 9.94
N LEU A 215 -14.21 9.85 11.18
CA LEU A 215 -13.32 8.83 11.76
C LEU A 215 -13.91 7.40 11.79
N THR A 216 -15.24 7.28 11.84
CA THR A 216 -15.98 6.01 11.81
C THR A 216 -16.43 5.60 10.40
N GLY A 217 -16.08 6.38 9.37
CA GLY A 217 -16.45 6.17 7.97
C GLY A 217 -15.73 5.01 7.27
N THR A 218 -14.99 4.18 8.01
CA THR A 218 -14.38 2.95 7.48
C THR A 218 -14.83 1.72 8.25
N VAL A 219 -14.70 0.56 7.63
CA VAL A 219 -14.96 -0.75 8.23
C VAL A 219 -13.94 -1.76 7.75
N VAL A 220 -13.56 -2.69 8.62
CA VAL A 220 -12.78 -3.88 8.23
C VAL A 220 -13.76 -4.99 7.89
N THR A 221 -13.74 -5.44 6.64
CA THR A 221 -14.59 -6.50 6.13
C THR A 221 -13.75 -7.66 5.61
N ARG A 222 -14.27 -8.89 5.72
CA ARG A 222 -13.75 -10.07 5.01
C ARG A 222 -14.64 -10.48 3.83
N ARG A 223 -15.69 -9.72 3.54
CA ARG A 223 -16.70 -10.06 2.53
C ARG A 223 -16.30 -9.69 1.11
N VAL A 224 -15.18 -8.98 0.95
CA VAL A 224 -14.65 -8.53 -0.33
C VAL A 224 -13.84 -9.67 -0.99
N ASP A 225 -12.77 -10.14 -0.34
CA ASP A 225 -11.84 -11.18 -0.85
C ASP A 225 -11.67 -12.37 0.12
N GLY A 226 -12.30 -12.34 1.30
CA GLY A 226 -12.08 -13.35 2.35
C GLY A 226 -10.95 -13.02 3.32
N LEU A 227 -10.18 -11.95 3.08
CA LEU A 227 -9.12 -11.45 3.95
C LEU A 227 -9.58 -10.14 4.62
N PRO A 228 -9.03 -9.78 5.80
CA PRO A 228 -9.39 -8.51 6.44
C PRO A 228 -8.95 -7.32 5.57
N HIS A 229 -9.92 -6.54 5.14
CA HIS A 229 -9.74 -5.44 4.21
C HIS A 229 -10.47 -4.20 4.75
N ARG A 230 -9.72 -3.11 5.01
CA ARG A 230 -10.29 -1.82 5.45
C ARG A 230 -10.66 -0.94 4.27
N VAL A 231 -11.93 -0.56 4.24
CA VAL A 231 -12.58 0.16 3.15
C VAL A 231 -13.52 1.21 3.70
N LEU A 232 -13.92 2.19 2.88
CA LEU A 232 -14.99 3.12 3.23
C LEU A 232 -16.29 2.37 3.48
N ARG A 233 -17.06 2.85 4.46
CA ARG A 233 -18.39 2.35 4.78
C ARG A 233 -19.41 2.92 3.79
N THR A 234 -19.48 2.33 2.61
CA THR A 234 -20.49 2.66 1.59
C THR A 234 -21.72 1.76 1.70
N ASP A 235 -22.83 2.16 1.08
CA ASP A 235 -24.05 1.34 1.01
C ASP A 235 -23.80 -0.08 0.46
N LEU A 236 -22.90 -0.21 -0.52
CA LEU A 236 -22.48 -1.50 -1.05
C LEU A 236 -21.84 -2.35 0.05
N VAL A 237 -20.88 -1.78 0.79
CA VAL A 237 -20.18 -2.49 1.87
C VAL A 237 -21.14 -2.85 3.00
N GLU A 238 -22.06 -1.95 3.37
CA GLU A 238 -23.10 -2.26 4.36
C GLU A 238 -24.01 -3.41 3.93
N LYS A 239 -24.42 -3.44 2.66
CA LYS A 239 -25.20 -4.54 2.09
C LYS A 239 -24.41 -5.84 2.10
N LEU A 240 -23.11 -5.82 1.77
CA LEU A 240 -22.23 -6.99 1.82
C LEU A 240 -22.11 -7.55 3.23
N GLU A 241 -21.99 -6.70 4.25
CA GLU A 241 -21.92 -7.09 5.66
C GLU A 241 -23.24 -7.71 6.15
N ARG A 242 -24.39 -7.13 5.78
CA ARG A 242 -25.72 -7.61 6.18
C ARG A 242 -26.16 -8.89 5.44
N THR A 243 -25.55 -9.21 4.30
CA THR A 243 -25.95 -10.39 3.51
C THR A 243 -25.51 -11.69 4.19
N GLY A 244 -26.44 -12.61 4.45
CA GLY A 244 -26.13 -13.93 5.02
C GLY A 244 -25.26 -14.81 4.11
N ARG A 245 -24.50 -15.76 4.70
CA ARG A 245 -23.50 -16.61 4.02
C ARG A 245 -24.02 -17.31 2.74
N VAL A 246 -25.27 -17.77 2.74
CA VAL A 246 -25.88 -18.47 1.60
C VAL A 246 -26.14 -17.55 0.41
N ARG A 247 -26.65 -16.33 0.64
CA ARG A 247 -26.85 -15.33 -0.41
C ARG A 247 -25.51 -14.80 -0.96
N GLY A 248 -24.49 -14.70 -0.10
CA GLY A 248 -23.15 -14.25 -0.49
C GLY A 248 -22.49 -15.17 -1.54
N LEU A 249 -22.62 -16.49 -1.40
CA LEU A 249 -22.10 -17.46 -2.37
C LEU A 249 -22.77 -17.36 -3.74
N ALA A 250 -24.09 -17.20 -3.77
CA ALA A 250 -24.84 -17.04 -5.03
C ALA A 250 -24.53 -15.71 -5.74
N GLN A 251 -24.22 -14.66 -4.97
CA GLN A 251 -23.78 -13.37 -5.49
C GLN A 251 -22.35 -13.45 -6.05
N ALA A 252 -21.43 -14.10 -5.32
CA ALA A 252 -20.05 -14.28 -5.74
C ALA A 252 -19.94 -15.08 -7.06
N ALA A 253 -20.76 -16.12 -7.23
CA ALA A 253 -20.84 -16.89 -8.47
C ALA A 253 -21.35 -16.05 -9.66
N ARG A 254 -22.37 -15.20 -9.45
CA ARG A 254 -22.87 -14.28 -10.48
C ARG A 254 -21.84 -13.21 -10.86
N ASN A 255 -21.11 -12.68 -9.88
CA ASN A 255 -20.06 -11.69 -10.12
C ASN A 255 -18.86 -12.31 -10.85
N ALA A 256 -18.48 -13.54 -10.52
CA ALA A 256 -17.42 -14.26 -11.25
C ALA A 256 -17.77 -14.52 -12.73
N LEU A 257 -19.06 -14.77 -13.02
CA LEU A 257 -19.53 -14.88 -14.41
C LEU A 257 -19.48 -13.53 -15.15
N ARG A 258 -19.77 -12.41 -14.47
CA ARG A 258 -19.58 -11.06 -15.02
C ARG A 258 -18.09 -10.73 -15.22
N PHE A 259 -17.21 -11.17 -14.32
CA PHE A 259 -15.76 -11.02 -14.44
C PHE A 259 -15.20 -11.68 -15.70
N ARG A 260 -15.68 -12.88 -16.01
CA ARG A 260 -15.33 -13.59 -17.25
C ARG A 260 -15.62 -12.75 -18.50
N ASN A 261 -16.76 -12.09 -18.52
CA ASN A 261 -17.17 -11.28 -19.67
C ASN A 261 -16.38 -9.98 -19.81
N ILE A 262 -15.78 -9.47 -18.72
CA ILE A 262 -14.99 -8.23 -18.71
C ILE A 262 -13.50 -8.48 -18.96
N THR A 263 -12.95 -9.62 -18.50
CA THR A 263 -11.50 -9.90 -18.56
C THR A 263 -11.07 -10.76 -19.75
N GLY A 264 -12.00 -11.44 -20.42
CA GLY A 264 -11.67 -12.36 -21.52
C GLY A 264 -10.84 -13.59 -21.11
N LEU A 265 -10.63 -13.81 -19.79
CA LEU A 265 -9.87 -14.94 -19.29
C LEU A 265 -10.60 -16.27 -19.57
N SER A 266 -9.85 -17.28 -20.01
CA SER A 266 -10.40 -18.61 -20.24
C SER A 266 -10.78 -19.27 -18.91
N PRO A 267 -11.78 -20.17 -18.88
CA PRO A 267 -12.16 -20.90 -17.67
C PRO A 267 -10.98 -21.65 -17.03
N VAL A 268 -10.06 -22.15 -17.85
CA VAL A 268 -8.86 -22.87 -17.41
C VAL A 268 -7.87 -21.93 -16.71
N ALA A 269 -7.69 -20.71 -17.21
CA ALA A 269 -6.82 -19.71 -16.61
C ALA A 269 -7.33 -19.27 -15.23
N MET A 270 -8.64 -19.02 -15.08
CA MET A 270 -9.25 -18.70 -13.79
C MET A 270 -9.10 -19.82 -12.75
N VAL A 271 -9.28 -21.09 -13.17
CA VAL A 271 -9.10 -22.23 -12.28
C VAL A 271 -7.65 -22.38 -11.85
N LYS A 272 -6.70 -22.21 -12.77
CA LYS A 272 -5.25 -22.26 -12.48
C LYS A 272 -4.84 -21.16 -11.50
N GLU A 273 -5.36 -19.95 -11.68
CA GLU A 273 -5.09 -18.81 -10.79
C GLU A 273 -5.72 -19.01 -9.41
N GLY A 274 -6.97 -19.51 -9.35
CA GLY A 274 -7.62 -19.85 -8.10
C GLY A 274 -6.94 -20.99 -7.32
N LEU A 275 -6.38 -21.98 -8.03
CA LEU A 275 -5.58 -23.04 -7.42
C LEU A 275 -4.26 -22.50 -6.87
N ALA A 276 -3.58 -21.59 -7.57
CA ALA A 276 -2.37 -20.94 -7.07
C ALA A 276 -2.63 -20.12 -5.79
N MET A 277 -3.74 -19.39 -5.74
CA MET A 277 -4.17 -18.64 -4.54
C MET A 277 -4.46 -19.56 -3.34
N LYS A 278 -5.06 -20.75 -3.57
CA LYS A 278 -5.34 -21.73 -2.53
C LYS A 278 -4.05 -22.32 -1.93
N HIS A 279 -3.08 -22.63 -2.77
CA HIS A 279 -1.79 -23.19 -2.34
C HIS A 279 -0.93 -22.18 -1.56
N GLY A 280 -1.07 -20.87 -1.83
CA GLY A 280 -0.33 -19.82 -1.13
C GLY A 280 -0.91 -19.35 0.21
N ASN A 281 -2.25 -19.38 0.40
CA ASN A 281 -2.90 -18.61 1.47
C ASN A 281 -3.96 -19.36 2.32
N ALA A 282 -4.02 -20.69 2.31
CA ALA A 282 -4.98 -21.50 3.09
C ALA A 282 -6.46 -21.05 2.97
N LEU A 283 -6.86 -20.61 1.77
CA LEU A 283 -8.21 -20.10 1.49
C LEU A 283 -9.20 -21.24 1.16
N THR A 284 -10.46 -21.07 1.55
CA THR A 284 -11.58 -21.92 1.10
C THR A 284 -11.95 -21.60 -0.36
N TRP A 285 -12.57 -22.54 -1.08
CA TRP A 285 -13.02 -22.32 -2.47
C TRP A 285 -13.95 -21.11 -2.63
N SER A 286 -14.79 -20.82 -1.63
CA SER A 286 -15.61 -19.61 -1.60
C SER A 286 -14.79 -18.32 -1.48
N GLN A 287 -13.69 -18.35 -0.72
CA GLN A 287 -12.79 -17.20 -0.61
C GLN A 287 -11.97 -17.01 -1.89
N VAL A 288 -11.61 -18.08 -2.59
CA VAL A 288 -10.95 -17.99 -3.91
C VAL A 288 -11.84 -17.27 -4.94
N VAL A 289 -13.13 -17.59 -5.00
CA VAL A 289 -14.08 -16.91 -5.90
C VAL A 289 -14.31 -15.44 -5.51
N MET A 290 -14.33 -15.13 -4.20
CA MET A 290 -14.43 -13.75 -3.73
C MET A 290 -13.15 -12.94 -4.03
N ALA A 291 -11.98 -13.54 -3.85
CA ALA A 291 -10.68 -12.92 -4.15
C ALA A 291 -10.57 -12.51 -5.63
N ALA A 292 -11.14 -13.30 -6.55
CA ALA A 292 -11.19 -12.96 -7.98
C ALA A 292 -12.05 -11.72 -8.30
N ASN A 293 -13.09 -11.43 -7.50
CA ASN A 293 -13.96 -10.26 -7.71
C ASN A 293 -13.37 -8.95 -7.14
N THR A 294 -12.37 -9.03 -6.27
CA THR A 294 -11.86 -7.87 -5.53
C THR A 294 -11.15 -6.84 -6.42
N PRO A 295 -10.23 -7.23 -7.34
CA PRO A 295 -9.64 -6.29 -8.28
C PRO A 295 -10.69 -5.56 -9.12
N MET A 296 -11.81 -6.22 -9.47
CA MET A 296 -12.91 -5.56 -10.18
C MET A 296 -13.60 -4.49 -9.33
N LEU A 297 -13.96 -4.83 -8.09
CA LEU A 297 -14.68 -3.92 -7.20
C LEU A 297 -13.81 -2.69 -6.87
N LEU A 298 -12.51 -2.90 -6.65
CA LEU A 298 -11.57 -1.80 -6.45
C LEU A 298 -11.43 -0.94 -7.70
N ARG A 299 -11.29 -1.55 -8.89
CA ARG A 299 -11.20 -0.81 -10.16
C ARG A 299 -12.48 -0.02 -10.45
N ALA A 300 -13.65 -0.64 -10.25
CA ALA A 300 -14.93 0.01 -10.45
C ALA A 300 -15.07 1.28 -9.61
N GLY A 301 -14.62 1.26 -8.35
CA GLY A 301 -14.65 2.42 -7.47
C GLY A 301 -13.55 3.45 -7.77
N LEU A 302 -12.29 3.01 -7.85
CA LEU A 302 -11.12 3.90 -7.90
C LEU A 302 -10.77 4.41 -9.31
N VAL A 303 -11.15 3.68 -10.36
CA VAL A 303 -10.85 4.03 -11.76
C VAL A 303 -12.11 4.41 -12.50
N ASP A 304 -13.16 3.58 -12.44
CA ASP A 304 -14.37 3.79 -13.23
C ASP A 304 -15.38 4.75 -12.57
N GLY A 305 -15.11 5.24 -11.36
CA GLY A 305 -15.96 6.18 -10.62
C GLY A 305 -17.29 5.61 -10.13
N ARG A 306 -17.50 4.29 -10.23
CA ARG A 306 -18.74 3.61 -9.82
C ARG A 306 -18.71 3.33 -8.31
N THR A 307 -18.89 4.38 -7.51
CA THR A 307 -18.87 4.31 -6.04
C THR A 307 -20.04 3.50 -5.46
N ASP A 308 -21.11 3.31 -6.22
CA ASP A 308 -22.26 2.46 -5.91
C ASP A 308 -21.98 0.96 -6.08
N ALA A 309 -21.04 0.62 -6.97
CA ALA A 309 -20.70 -0.75 -7.35
C ALA A 309 -19.26 -1.15 -7.01
N GLY A 310 -18.46 -0.22 -6.47
CA GLY A 310 -17.05 -0.40 -6.17
C GLY A 310 -16.72 -0.34 -4.68
N VAL A 311 -15.55 -0.89 -4.34
CA VAL A 311 -14.99 -0.86 -2.99
C VAL A 311 -13.86 0.17 -2.96
N LEU A 312 -13.84 1.00 -1.92
CA LEU A 312 -12.92 2.13 -1.80
C LEU A 312 -12.00 1.91 -0.60
N ALA A 313 -10.78 1.44 -0.85
CA ALA A 313 -9.80 1.19 0.20
C ALA A 313 -9.31 2.50 0.84
N SER A 314 -9.40 2.61 2.17
CA SER A 314 -8.92 3.79 2.89
C SER A 314 -8.62 3.47 4.34
N GLY A 315 -7.64 4.15 4.93
CA GLY A 315 -7.38 4.11 6.36
C GLY A 315 -8.34 5.02 7.14
N GLN A 316 -8.36 4.87 8.47
CA GLN A 316 -9.19 5.70 9.35
C GLN A 316 -8.84 7.19 9.28
N VAL A 317 -7.61 7.52 8.88
CA VAL A 317 -7.15 8.90 8.66
C VAL A 317 -7.98 9.67 7.65
N VAL A 318 -8.80 9.00 6.83
CA VAL A 318 -9.75 9.67 5.92
C VAL A 318 -10.64 10.67 6.69
N GLY A 319 -11.02 10.34 7.93
CA GLY A 319 -11.81 11.22 8.79
C GLY A 319 -11.07 12.43 9.35
N MET A 320 -9.78 12.57 9.07
CA MET A 320 -8.92 13.67 9.50
C MET A 320 -8.44 14.53 8.32
N ILE A 321 -8.84 14.18 7.09
CA ILE A 321 -8.36 14.81 5.86
C ILE A 321 -9.52 15.58 5.22
N HIS A 322 -9.32 16.88 4.98
CA HIS A 322 -10.38 17.79 4.50
C HIS A 322 -9.99 18.61 3.27
N ASP A 323 -8.85 18.29 2.64
CA ASP A 323 -8.24 19.05 1.56
C ASP A 323 -7.61 18.16 0.48
N LEU A 324 -7.25 18.76 -0.66
CA LEU A 324 -6.58 18.12 -1.79
C LEU A 324 -5.32 18.91 -2.19
N PRO A 325 -4.29 18.94 -1.34
CA PRO A 325 -3.00 19.57 -1.65
C PRO A 325 -2.26 18.85 -2.79
N THR A 326 -1.29 19.54 -3.38
CA THR A 326 -0.25 18.91 -4.20
C THR A 326 0.60 17.97 -3.35
N VAL A 327 1.26 17.02 -4.00
CA VAL A 327 2.23 16.14 -3.33
C VAL A 327 3.38 16.95 -2.70
N ALA A 328 3.83 18.01 -3.37
CA ALA A 328 4.87 18.90 -2.83
C ALA A 328 4.42 19.55 -1.51
N GLU A 329 3.20 20.07 -1.45
CA GLU A 329 2.61 20.63 -0.22
C GLU A 329 2.48 19.57 0.89
N ILE A 330 2.04 18.34 0.55
CA ILE A 330 1.95 17.24 1.53
C ILE A 330 3.32 16.96 2.16
N VAL A 331 4.35 16.75 1.34
CA VAL A 331 5.68 16.37 1.82
C VAL A 331 6.33 17.52 2.59
N ALA A 332 6.33 18.72 2.02
CA ALA A 332 6.93 19.90 2.66
C ALA A 332 6.23 20.23 3.98
N GLY A 333 4.89 20.24 4.01
CA GLY A 333 4.11 20.50 5.21
C GLY A 333 4.36 19.46 6.30
N THR A 334 4.37 18.17 5.94
CA THR A 334 4.65 17.07 6.88
C THR A 334 6.03 17.22 7.52
N VAL A 335 7.06 17.52 6.73
CA VAL A 335 8.44 17.64 7.23
C VAL A 335 8.63 18.92 8.07
N ALA A 336 8.05 20.04 7.63
CA ALA A 336 8.13 21.31 8.34
C ALA A 336 7.46 21.23 9.72
N GLU A 337 6.21 20.76 9.76
CA GLU A 337 5.44 20.59 11.00
C GLU A 337 6.15 19.61 11.95
N ALA A 338 6.62 18.46 11.45
CA ALA A 338 7.37 17.51 12.27
C ALA A 338 8.64 18.13 12.86
N GLY A 339 9.38 18.91 12.06
CA GLY A 339 10.60 19.61 12.51
C GLY A 339 10.32 20.69 13.56
N GLU A 340 9.18 21.37 13.49
CA GLU A 340 8.73 22.30 14.52
C GLU A 340 8.37 21.59 15.82
N ILE A 341 7.60 20.50 15.74
CA ILE A 341 7.19 19.71 16.90
C ILE A 341 8.42 19.15 17.62
N LEU A 342 9.34 18.53 16.90
CA LEU A 342 10.55 17.96 17.48
C LEU A 342 11.46 19.02 18.12
N ARG A 343 11.62 20.19 17.50
CA ARG A 343 12.36 21.31 18.10
C ARG A 343 11.70 21.83 19.37
N ARG A 344 10.36 21.89 19.40
CA ARG A 344 9.61 22.29 20.59
C ARG A 344 9.80 21.29 21.73
N LEU A 345 9.63 19.99 21.46
CA LEU A 345 9.82 18.93 22.46
C LEU A 345 11.26 18.87 22.98
N GLY A 346 12.26 19.09 22.12
CA GLY A 346 13.67 19.19 22.54
C GLY A 346 13.91 20.31 23.55
N ARG A 347 13.35 21.50 23.29
CA ARG A 347 13.42 22.64 24.23
C ARG A 347 12.74 22.34 25.58
N GLU A 348 11.60 21.66 25.56
CA GLU A 348 10.85 21.30 26.78
C GLU A 348 11.55 20.23 27.62
N THR A 349 12.35 19.37 26.99
CA THR A 349 13.06 18.25 27.66
C THR A 349 14.51 18.56 28.02
N GLY A 350 14.97 19.79 27.79
CA GLY A 350 16.32 20.24 28.13
C GLY A 350 17.44 19.69 27.23
N GLY A 351 17.10 19.26 26.02
CA GLY A 351 18.06 18.83 24.99
C GLY A 351 18.64 19.97 24.17
#